data_AF-A0A3D5DEQ3-F1
#
_entry.id   AF-A0A3D5DEQ3-F1
#
_cell.length_a   1.000
_cell.length_b   1.000
_cell.length_c   1.000
_cell.angle_alpha   90.00
_cell.angle_beta   90.00
_cell.angle_gamma   90.00
#
_symmetry.space_group_name_H-M   'P 1'
#
loop_
_entity.id
_entity.type
_entity.pdbx_description
1 polymer ?
#
loop_
_entity_poly.entity_id
_entity_poly.type
_entity_poly.pdbx_seq_one_letter_code
_entity_poly.pdbx_strand_id
1 'polypeptide(L)'
;MGSRMGLRIAIDTGGTFTDVVAVDEISGAHYAIKTPSTPNDPSVGLVEGFNKATQAANATPGDVEQLLHGSTVATNAVLEHKFDGLG
;
A
#
# COMPACT_ATOMS: atom_id res chain seq x y z
N MET A 1 0.25 16.14 -22.67
CA MET A 1 0.26 14.75 -22.14
C MET A 1 -0.99 14.62 -21.30
N GLY A 2 -1.99 13.84 -21.73
CA GLY A 2 -3.20 13.65 -20.91
C GLY A 2 -2.86 12.86 -19.64
N SER A 3 -3.42 13.24 -18.50
CA SER A 3 -3.27 12.47 -17.27
C SER A 3 -3.81 11.06 -17.52
N ARG A 4 -3.03 10.04 -17.17
CA ARG A 4 -3.39 8.64 -17.40
C ARG A 4 -4.16 8.17 -16.17
N MET A 5 -5.44 8.50 -16.08
CA MET A 5 -6.27 8.12 -14.95
C MET A 5 -6.73 6.66 -15.11
N GLY A 6 -6.50 5.83 -14.09
CA GLY A 6 -6.93 4.42 -14.10
C GLY A 6 -6.07 3.48 -13.25
N LEU A 7 -5.11 4.00 -12.47
CA LEU A 7 -4.33 3.16 -11.56
C LEU A 7 -5.07 2.98 -10.23
N ARG A 8 -5.28 1.73 -9.83
CA ARG A 8 -5.86 1.38 -8.52
C ARG A 8 -4.83 0.64 -7.70
N ILE A 9 -4.65 1.05 -6.45
CA ILE A 9 -3.63 0.48 -5.56
C ILE A 9 -4.32 -0.06 -4.31
N ALA A 10 -3.97 -1.27 -3.91
CA ALA A 10 -4.32 -1.86 -2.62
C ALA A 10 -3.04 -2.09 -1.81
N ILE A 11 -3.04 -1.65 -0.55
CA ILE A 11 -1.91 -1.76 0.37
C ILE A 11 -2.39 -2.42 1.65
N ASP A 12 -1.76 -3.52 2.06
CA ASP A 12 -1.95 -4.13 3.37
C ASP A 12 -0.70 -3.96 4.24
N THR A 13 -0.87 -3.32 5.40
CA THR A 13 0.22 -3.03 6.35
C THR A 13 0.14 -3.91 7.60
N GLY A 14 1.29 -4.39 8.06
CA GLY A 14 1.40 -5.17 9.29
C GLY A 14 2.36 -6.34 9.12
N GLY A 15 2.43 -7.23 10.11
CA GLY A 15 3.35 -8.36 10.10
C GLY A 15 4.80 -7.97 9.77
N THR A 16 5.49 -8.80 8.99
CA THR A 16 6.88 -8.57 8.56
C THR A 16 6.99 -7.66 7.34
N PHE A 17 5.99 -7.69 6.46
CA PHE A 17 6.01 -6.99 5.19
C PHE A 17 4.69 -6.25 4.94
N THR A 18 4.79 -5.10 4.30
CA THR A 18 3.67 -4.41 3.67
C THR A 18 3.54 -4.94 2.26
N ASP A 19 2.35 -5.46 1.96
CA ASP A 19 2.00 -6.06 0.68
C ASP A 19 1.23 -5.04 -0.17
N VAL A 20 1.62 -4.88 -1.43
CA VAL A 20 0.99 -3.90 -2.33
C VAL A 20 0.66 -4.54 -3.67
N VAL A 21 -0.54 -4.29 -4.15
CA VAL A 21 -0.99 -4.65 -5.49
C VAL A 21 -1.45 -3.39 -6.21
N ALA A 22 -1.02 -3.20 -7.45
CA ALA A 22 -1.52 -2.14 -8.32
C ALA A 22 -2.05 -2.72 -9.62
N VAL A 23 -3.16 -2.15 -10.10
CA VAL A 23 -3.82 -2.52 -11.35
C VAL A 23 -4.00 -1.27 -12.18
N ASP A 24 -3.41 -1.25 -13.38
CA ASP A 24 -3.68 -0.22 -14.40
C ASP A 24 -4.87 -0.68 -15.24
N GLU A 25 -6.04 -0.08 -15.03
CA GLU A 25 -7.27 -0.46 -15.72
C GLU A 25 -7.26 -0.12 -17.21
N ILE A 26 -6.37 0.78 -17.67
CA ILE A 26 -6.24 1.10 -19.10
C ILE A 26 -5.47 0.00 -19.83
N SER A 27 -4.31 -0.39 -19.29
CA SER A 27 -3.46 -1.40 -19.95
C SER A 27 -3.78 -2.84 -19.55
N GLY A 28 -4.50 -3.03 -18.44
CA GLY A 28 -4.71 -4.33 -17.81
C GLY A 28 -3.45 -4.88 -17.13
N ALA A 29 -2.42 -4.05 -16.89
CA ALA A 29 -1.20 -4.48 -16.23
C ALA A 29 -1.39 -4.59 -14.71
N HIS A 30 -0.76 -5.60 -14.10
CA HIS A 30 -0.77 -5.84 -12.66
C HIS A 30 0.65 -5.80 -12.10
N TYR A 31 0.80 -5.18 -10.93
CA TYR A 31 2.07 -5.05 -10.23
C TYR A 31 1.90 -5.56 -8.80
N ALA A 32 2.84 -6.39 -8.34
CA ALA A 32 2.91 -6.85 -6.96
C ALA A 32 4.23 -6.40 -6.35
N ILE A 33 4.15 -5.68 -5.24
CA ILE A 33 5.31 -5.15 -4.52
C ILE A 33 5.24 -5.66 -3.08
N LYS A 34 6.40 -6.04 -2.55
CA LYS A 34 6.59 -6.36 -1.14
C LYS A 34 7.65 -5.43 -0.57
N THR A 35 7.35 -4.76 0.53
CA THR A 35 8.28 -3.86 1.22
C THR A 35 8.32 -4.20 2.71
N PRO A 36 9.46 -4.09 3.41
CA PRO A 36 9.50 -4.32 4.85
C PRO A 36 8.46 -3.47 5.58
N SER A 37 7.77 -4.05 6.55
CA SER A 37 6.90 -3.27 7.44
C SER A 37 7.73 -2.41 8.38
N THR A 38 7.15 -1.31 8.82
CA THR A 38 7.74 -0.41 9.84
C THR A 38 6.85 -0.46 11.07
N PRO A 39 7.03 -1.43 12.01
CA PRO A 39 6.05 -1.67 13.08
C PRO A 39 5.84 -0.48 14.01
N ASN A 40 6.88 0.34 14.21
CA ASN A 40 6.80 1.54 15.06
C ASN A 40 6.05 2.70 14.38
N ASP A 41 5.93 2.69 13.05
CA ASP A 41 5.15 3.65 12.27
C ASP A 41 4.71 3.01 10.93
N PRO A 42 3.54 2.33 10.91
CA PRO A 42 3.03 1.67 9.72
C PRO A 42 2.81 2.61 8.52
N SER A 43 2.66 3.92 8.77
CA SER A 43 2.49 4.95 7.74
C SER A 43 3.68 5.02 6.79
N VAL A 44 4.88 4.78 7.30
CA VAL A 44 6.11 4.73 6.49
C VAL A 44 6.03 3.60 5.46
N GLY A 45 5.63 2.40 5.90
CA GLY A 45 5.47 1.25 5.01
C GLY A 45 4.41 1.49 3.93
N LEU A 46 3.31 2.15 4.29
CA LEU A 46 2.27 2.55 3.35
C LEU A 46 2.80 3.50 2.27
N VAL A 47 3.49 4.58 2.67
CA VAL A 47 4.01 5.58 1.73
C VAL A 47 5.09 4.99 0.82
N GLU A 48 6.00 4.18 1.36
CA GLU A 48 6.99 3.49 0.55
C GLU A 48 6.36 2.52 -0.45
N GLY A 49 5.35 1.76 -0.01
CA GLY A 49 4.58 0.86 -0.85
C GLY A 49 3.89 1.58 -2.01
N PHE A 50 3.23 2.69 -1.72
CA PHE A 50 2.60 3.56 -2.71
C PHE A 50 3.59 4.11 -3.74
N ASN A 51 4.74 4.61 -3.28
CA ASN A 51 5.78 5.15 -4.17
C ASN A 51 6.37 4.08 -5.09
N LYS A 52 6.61 2.86 -4.56
CA LYS A 52 7.10 1.73 -5.37
C LYS A 52 6.07 1.28 -6.41
N ALA A 53 4.78 1.29 -6.06
CA ALA A 53 3.70 0.92 -6.97
C ALA A 53 3.56 1.91 -8.14
N THR A 54 3.53 3.22 -7.85
CA THR A 54 3.47 4.25 -8.89
C THR A 54 4.70 4.23 -9.78
N GLN A 55 5.90 4.01 -9.21
CA GLN A 55 7.13 3.83 -9.98
C GLN A 55 7.08 2.60 -10.90
N ALA A 56 6.61 1.45 -10.41
CA ALA A 56 6.50 0.22 -11.20
C ALA A 56 5.52 0.36 -12.38
N ALA A 57 4.43 1.11 -12.17
CA ALA A 57 3.45 1.43 -13.21
C ALA A 57 3.87 2.56 -14.16
N ASN A 58 5.04 3.18 -13.92
CA ASN A 58 5.48 4.40 -14.62
C ASN A 58 4.39 5.49 -14.60
N ALA A 59 3.79 5.67 -13.43
CA ALA A 59 2.66 6.56 -13.16
C ALA A 59 3.04 7.63 -12.13
N THR A 60 2.23 8.68 -12.06
CA THR A 60 2.33 9.72 -11.04
C THR A 60 1.24 9.54 -9.98
N PRO A 61 1.35 10.18 -8.80
CA PRO A 61 0.28 10.14 -7.81
C PRO A 61 -1.08 10.63 -8.34
N GLY A 62 -1.10 11.54 -9.33
CA GLY A 62 -2.33 12.04 -9.96
C GLY A 62 -3.02 11.05 -10.89
N ASP A 63 -2.35 9.95 -11.24
CA ASP A 63 -2.91 8.87 -12.07
C ASP A 63 -3.62 7.79 -11.22
N VAL A 64 -3.47 7.86 -9.89
CA VAL A 64 -4.11 6.94 -8.93
C VAL A 64 -5.53 7.39 -8.64
N GLU A 65 -6.52 6.60 -9.08
CA GLU A 65 -7.93 6.88 -8.86
C GLU A 65 -8.45 6.32 -7.54
N GLN A 66 -7.85 5.22 -7.07
CA GLN A 66 -8.26 4.56 -5.85
C GLN A 66 -7.08 4.01 -5.06
N LEU A 67 -7.07 4.28 -3.76
CA LEU A 67 -6.20 3.64 -2.79
C LEU A 67 -7.06 2.87 -1.78
N LEU A 68 -6.89 1.56 -1.72
CA LEU A 68 -7.46 0.71 -0.68
C LEU A 68 -6.38 0.43 0.35
N HIS A 69 -6.66 0.75 1.61
CA HIS A 69 -5.76 0.49 2.72
C HIS A 69 -6.34 -0.58 3.64
N GLY A 70 -5.69 -1.73 3.68
CA GLY A 70 -5.83 -2.75 4.70
C GLY A 70 -4.74 -2.63 5.75
N SER A 71 -5.06 -3.03 6.98
CA SER A 71 -4.05 -3.18 8.01
C SER A 71 -4.38 -4.36 8.92
N THR A 72 -3.35 -5.13 9.25
CA THR A 72 -3.41 -6.21 10.25
C THR A 72 -2.85 -5.77 11.59
N VAL A 73 -2.40 -4.51 11.74
CA VAL A 73 -1.82 -3.98 12.99
C VAL A 73 -2.77 -4.16 14.17
N ALA A 74 -4.04 -3.77 14.02
CA ALA A 74 -5.04 -3.91 15.08
C ALA A 74 -5.30 -5.37 15.46
N THR A 75 -5.42 -6.25 14.47
CA THR A 75 -5.65 -7.68 14.72
C THR A 75 -4.45 -8.32 15.43
N ASN A 76 -3.23 -8.01 15.00
CA ASN A 76 -2.01 -8.51 15.63
C ASN A 76 -1.84 -7.98 17.05
N ALA A 77 -2.17 -6.71 17.29
CA ALA A 77 -2.19 -6.11 18.61
C ALA A 77 -3.09 -6.87 19.60
N VAL A 78 -4.31 -7.26 19.17
CA VAL A 78 -5.22 -8.07 19.98
C VAL A 78 -4.62 -9.44 20.29
N LEU A 79 -4.07 -10.13 19.27
CA LEU A 79 -3.49 -11.47 19.43
C LEU A 79 -2.24 -11.48 20.31
N GLU A 80 -1.44 -10.41 20.27
CA GLU A 80 -0.19 -10.27 21.03
C GLU A 80 -0.38 -9.56 22.38
N HIS A 81 -1.61 -9.18 22.72
CA HIS A 81 -1.95 -8.40 23.92
C HIS A 81 -1.16 -7.07 24.03
N LYS A 82 -0.96 -6.39 22.89
CA LYS A 82 -0.24 -5.12 22.79
C LYS A 82 -1.20 -4.00 22.39
N PHE A 83 -1.79 -3.31 23.35
CA PHE A 83 -2.81 -2.28 23.09
C PHE A 83 -2.27 -0.85 23.06
N ASP A 84 -1.01 -0.65 23.45
CA ASP A 84 -0.37 0.65 23.45
C ASP A 84 -0.24 1.18 22.00
N GLY A 85 -0.74 2.38 21.75
CA GLY A 85 -0.65 3.03 20.43
C GLY A 85 -1.68 2.58 19.40
N LEU A 86 -2.78 1.94 19.80
CA LEU A 86 -3.93 1.65 18.91
C LEU A 86 -4.82 2.88 18.59
N GLY A 87 -4.39 4.08 18.99
CA GLY A 87 -4.99 5.37 18.68
C GLY A 87 -3.97 6.48 18.80
#